data_AF-A0A9X3DV05-F1
#
_entry.id   AF-A0A9X3DV05-F1
#
_cell.length_a   1.000
_cell.length_b   1.000
_cell.length_c   1.000
_cell.angle_alpha   90.00
_cell.angle_beta   90.00
_cell.angle_gamma   90.00
#
_symmetry.space_group_name_H-M   'P 1'
#
loop_
_entity.id
_entity.type
_entity.pdbx_description
1 polymer ?
#
loop_
_entity_poly.entity_id
_entity_poly.type
_entity_poly.pdbx_seq_one_letter_code
_entity_poly.pdbx_strand_id
1 'polypeptide(L)'
;MVKRYKNDPIKIIKDWQGEDWNVYEERNTQAGVIIYKGWMYERVAKSQYIYILTSDLAEFLKKHDRAQSMKLLGLSVKIVTKFRRVLGLQKKYDYTLSTLRDWMLEHQDELFNQSFQMLNEKYGLTQTEVTKYCTFLRKKGVQRSNKLRKNKIGYANRRIVENNKEALAQCENIFEVQSLLNKKNHRAARYVHNQVCIELGIPTLNDLRLQHLNEKKEWRLEHKEIILNKQYSIKEIAIQLNKTKREILTARSYLKELFGVKKRVPILNWVKEHQQDLNTLSIKELCEKFNLTMGAAIYRRKLLKQNET
;
A
#
# COMPACT_ATOMS: atom_id res chain seq x y z
N MET A 1 70.71 -18.94 -25.10
CA MET A 1 70.46 -20.21 -24.39
C MET A 1 69.03 -20.65 -24.68
N VAL A 2 68.88 -21.79 -25.35
CA VAL A 2 67.61 -22.29 -25.89
C VAL A 2 66.70 -22.78 -24.75
N LYS A 3 65.50 -22.18 -24.61
CA LYS A 3 64.43 -22.67 -23.73
C LYS A 3 63.91 -24.00 -24.29
N ARG A 4 64.35 -25.13 -23.73
CA ARG A 4 63.72 -26.44 -23.99
C ARG A 4 62.31 -26.39 -23.42
N TYR A 5 61.30 -26.49 -24.28
CA TYR A 5 59.93 -26.74 -23.87
C TYR A 5 59.88 -28.07 -23.12
N LYS A 6 59.39 -28.07 -21.87
CA LYS A 6 59.08 -29.29 -21.11
C LYS A 6 57.88 -29.97 -21.79
N ASN A 7 58.12 -30.75 -22.83
CA ASN A 7 57.08 -31.42 -23.61
C ASN A 7 56.80 -32.86 -23.16
N ASP A 8 57.59 -33.39 -22.23
CA ASP A 8 57.39 -34.75 -21.72
C ASP A 8 56.47 -34.73 -20.48
N PRO A 9 55.46 -35.61 -20.42
CA PRO A 9 54.61 -35.73 -19.26
C PRO A 9 55.41 -36.26 -18.07
N ILE A 10 55.13 -35.73 -16.88
CA ILE A 10 55.68 -36.21 -15.60
C ILE A 10 55.28 -37.66 -15.37
N LYS A 11 54.01 -37.98 -15.67
CA LYS A 11 53.39 -39.30 -15.52
C LYS A 11 52.06 -39.35 -16.26
N ILE A 12 51.55 -40.57 -16.44
CA ILE A 12 50.18 -40.82 -16.88
C ILE A 12 49.36 -41.19 -15.64
N ILE A 13 48.20 -40.55 -15.48
CA ILE A 13 47.25 -40.86 -14.40
C ILE A 13 45.87 -41.10 -14.97
N LYS A 14 45.04 -41.82 -14.22
CA LYS A 14 43.62 -41.96 -14.50
C LYS A 14 42.81 -40.85 -13.83
N ASP A 15 41.85 -40.31 -14.56
CA ASP A 15 40.83 -39.44 -13.97
C ASP A 15 39.74 -40.25 -13.24
N TRP A 16 38.77 -39.55 -12.67
CA TRP A 16 37.68 -40.14 -11.89
C TRP A 16 36.75 -41.07 -12.72
N GLN A 17 36.80 -41.03 -14.05
CA GLN A 17 36.05 -41.93 -14.95
C GLN A 17 36.93 -43.05 -15.48
N GLY A 18 38.22 -43.05 -15.17
CA GLY A 18 39.19 -44.05 -15.61
C GLY A 18 39.87 -43.71 -16.94
N GLU A 19 39.70 -42.48 -17.46
CA GLU A 19 40.39 -42.02 -18.68
C GLU A 19 41.85 -41.66 -18.37
N ASP A 20 42.76 -41.95 -19.28
CA ASP A 20 44.19 -41.65 -19.11
C ASP A 20 44.51 -40.18 -19.44
N TRP A 21 45.37 -39.57 -18.63
CA TRP A 21 45.81 -38.18 -18.77
C TRP A 21 47.32 -38.05 -18.62
N ASN A 22 47.92 -37.28 -19.52
CA ASN A 22 49.31 -36.85 -19.47
C ASN A 22 49.45 -35.67 -18.51
N VAL A 23 50.16 -35.85 -17.40
CA VAL A 23 50.36 -34.84 -16.34
C VAL A 23 51.58 -33.99 -16.63
N TYR A 24 51.45 -32.67 -16.55
CA TYR A 24 52.56 -31.72 -16.75
C TYR A 24 52.80 -30.80 -15.53
N GLU A 25 51.81 -30.67 -14.65
CA GLU A 25 51.94 -29.96 -13.39
C GLU A 25 51.29 -30.76 -12.26
N GLU A 26 51.96 -30.82 -11.10
CA GLU A 26 51.41 -31.35 -9.87
C GLU A 26 51.59 -30.34 -8.73
N ARG A 27 50.58 -30.23 -7.87
CA ARG A 27 50.59 -29.32 -6.73
C ARG A 27 49.95 -29.99 -5.52
N ASN A 28 50.69 -30.04 -4.43
CA ASN A 28 50.17 -30.45 -3.13
C ASN A 28 49.30 -29.34 -2.52
N THR A 29 48.17 -29.72 -1.96
CA THR A 29 47.26 -28.81 -1.26
C THR A 29 47.43 -28.92 0.25
N GLN A 30 46.92 -27.93 0.99
CA GLN A 30 46.90 -27.96 2.46
C GLN A 30 46.05 -29.10 3.02
N ALA A 31 45.14 -29.66 2.23
CA ALA A 31 44.28 -30.79 2.61
C ALA A 31 44.87 -32.16 2.25
N GLY A 32 46.13 -32.24 1.81
CA GLY A 32 46.77 -33.50 1.44
C GLY A 32 46.30 -34.09 0.10
N VAL A 33 45.41 -33.41 -0.63
CA VAL A 33 44.97 -33.82 -1.98
C VAL A 33 45.91 -33.23 -3.02
N ILE A 34 46.38 -34.05 -3.96
CA ILE A 34 47.25 -33.59 -5.05
C ILE A 34 46.39 -33.11 -6.21
N ILE A 35 46.67 -31.91 -6.71
CA ILE A 35 46.02 -31.34 -7.89
C ILE A 35 46.95 -31.50 -9.08
N TYR A 36 46.43 -32.12 -10.14
CA TYR A 36 47.14 -32.29 -11.40
C TYR A 36 46.60 -31.38 -12.49
N LYS A 37 47.48 -30.91 -13.37
CA LYS A 37 47.10 -30.35 -14.67
C LYS A 37 47.78 -31.08 -15.80
N GLY A 38 47.08 -31.17 -16.91
CA GLY A 38 47.64 -31.71 -18.13
C GLY A 38 46.61 -31.81 -19.25
N TRP A 39 46.82 -32.79 -20.12
CA TRP A 39 45.95 -33.09 -21.24
C TRP A 39 45.52 -34.54 -21.20
N MET A 40 44.33 -34.78 -21.73
CA MET A 40 43.83 -36.13 -21.97
C MET A 40 44.78 -36.83 -22.94
N TYR A 41 45.04 -38.12 -22.68
CA TYR A 41 45.86 -38.96 -23.54
C TYR A 41 45.35 -38.90 -24.99
N GLU A 42 46.25 -38.80 -25.96
CA GLU A 42 45.98 -38.67 -27.41
C GLU A 42 45.30 -37.37 -27.91
N ARG A 43 44.99 -36.39 -27.05
CA ARG A 43 44.47 -35.09 -27.53
C ARG A 43 45.59 -34.12 -27.91
N VAL A 44 45.41 -33.45 -29.06
CA VAL A 44 46.29 -32.37 -29.51
C VAL A 44 46.35 -31.26 -28.46
N ALA A 45 47.58 -30.91 -28.10
CA ALA A 45 47.98 -29.79 -27.26
C ALA A 45 47.13 -28.53 -27.53
N LYS A 46 46.25 -28.16 -26.60
CA LYS A 46 45.70 -26.80 -26.56
C LYS A 46 46.65 -25.92 -25.74
N SER A 47 46.73 -24.63 -26.06
CA SER A 47 47.70 -23.68 -25.47
C SER A 47 47.74 -23.59 -23.92
N GLN A 48 46.81 -24.21 -23.19
CA GLN A 48 46.78 -24.22 -21.73
C GLN A 48 46.50 -25.63 -21.18
N TYR A 49 47.22 -26.01 -20.12
CA TYR A 49 46.93 -27.23 -19.34
C TYR A 49 45.62 -27.11 -18.57
N ILE A 50 44.86 -28.20 -18.49
CA ILE A 50 43.57 -28.25 -17.81
C ILE A 50 43.71 -29.03 -16.52
N TYR A 51 42.98 -28.62 -15.48
CA TYR A 51 42.89 -29.36 -14.22
C TYR A 51 42.23 -30.72 -14.41
N ILE A 52 42.85 -31.77 -13.89
CA ILE A 52 42.40 -33.15 -13.97
C ILE A 52 41.56 -33.46 -12.72
N LEU A 53 40.38 -34.05 -12.91
CA LEU A 53 39.53 -34.50 -11.82
C LEU A 53 39.89 -35.94 -11.45
N THR A 54 40.77 -36.13 -10.48
CA THR A 54 41.14 -37.45 -9.96
C THR A 54 40.10 -38.00 -8.98
N SER A 55 40.15 -39.31 -8.71
CA SER A 55 39.30 -39.96 -7.72
C SER A 55 39.41 -39.35 -6.33
N ASP A 56 40.62 -39.11 -5.83
CA ASP A 56 40.85 -38.46 -4.53
C ASP A 56 40.24 -37.06 -4.45
N LEU A 57 40.38 -36.29 -5.53
CA LEU A 57 39.79 -34.97 -5.64
C LEU A 57 38.25 -35.06 -5.70
N ALA A 58 37.70 -36.06 -6.39
CA ALA A 58 36.27 -36.28 -6.45
C ALA A 58 35.69 -36.67 -5.08
N GLU A 59 36.36 -37.54 -4.33
CA GLU A 59 35.97 -37.91 -2.96
C GLU A 59 36.04 -36.71 -2.02
N PHE A 60 37.10 -35.90 -2.12
CA PHE A 60 37.22 -34.68 -1.33
C PHE A 60 36.06 -33.71 -1.61
N LEU A 61 35.71 -33.51 -2.88
CA LEU A 61 34.60 -32.64 -3.27
C LEU A 61 33.23 -33.17 -2.82
N LYS A 62 33.07 -34.49 -2.66
CA LYS A 62 31.85 -35.11 -2.09
C LYS A 62 31.71 -34.81 -0.60
N LYS A 63 32.82 -34.75 0.16
CA LYS A 63 32.83 -34.54 1.62
C LYS A 63 32.71 -33.07 2.05
N HIS A 64 33.18 -32.14 1.22
CA HIS A 64 33.25 -30.72 1.58
C HIS A 64 32.28 -29.84 0.80
N ASP A 65 31.87 -28.72 1.41
CA ASP A 65 31.08 -27.70 0.71
C ASP A 65 31.96 -26.88 -0.27
N ARG A 66 31.31 -26.09 -1.15
CA ARG A 66 32.00 -25.32 -2.19
C ARG A 66 33.02 -24.33 -1.64
N ALA A 67 32.71 -23.66 -0.52
CA ALA A 67 33.58 -22.62 0.05
C ALA A 67 34.81 -23.26 0.73
N GLN A 68 34.60 -24.34 1.47
CA GLN A 68 35.65 -25.14 2.08
C GLN A 68 36.58 -25.74 1.00
N SER A 69 36.01 -26.30 -0.07
CA SER A 69 36.79 -26.84 -1.18
C SER A 69 37.70 -25.80 -1.82
N MET A 70 37.22 -24.57 -2.03
CA MET A 70 38.07 -23.50 -2.59
C MET A 70 39.22 -23.13 -1.67
N LYS A 71 38.96 -22.97 -0.37
CA LYS A 71 39.96 -22.58 0.61
C LYS A 71 41.05 -23.64 0.76
N LEU A 72 40.64 -24.90 0.91
CA LEU A 72 41.54 -26.02 1.20
C LEU A 72 42.34 -26.49 -0.03
N LEU A 73 41.75 -26.42 -1.23
CA LEU A 73 42.40 -26.82 -2.47
C LEU A 73 43.14 -25.67 -3.17
N GLY A 74 42.91 -24.42 -2.76
CA GLY A 74 43.50 -23.24 -3.43
C GLY A 74 43.06 -23.11 -4.91
N LEU A 75 41.86 -23.61 -5.23
CA LEU A 75 41.28 -23.58 -6.57
C LEU A 75 40.26 -22.44 -6.72
N SER A 76 40.15 -21.90 -7.93
CA SER A 76 39.15 -20.87 -8.21
C SER A 76 37.72 -21.44 -8.16
N VAL A 77 36.74 -20.57 -7.87
CA VAL A 77 35.30 -20.90 -7.87
C VAL A 77 34.89 -21.61 -9.16
N LYS A 78 35.42 -21.15 -10.30
CA LYS A 78 35.06 -21.66 -11.63
C LYS A 78 35.44 -23.14 -11.78
N ILE A 79 36.63 -23.52 -11.32
CA ILE A 79 37.14 -24.89 -11.41
C ILE A 79 36.35 -25.81 -10.47
N VAL A 80 36.20 -25.40 -9.20
CA VAL A 80 35.44 -26.17 -8.20
C VAL A 80 33.99 -26.38 -8.66
N THR A 81 33.35 -25.35 -9.23
CA THR A 81 31.98 -25.45 -9.74
C THR A 81 31.90 -26.39 -10.94
N LYS A 82 32.89 -26.38 -11.84
CA LYS A 82 32.95 -27.29 -12.99
C LYS A 82 33.03 -28.75 -12.53
N PHE A 83 33.93 -29.07 -11.60
CA PHE A 83 34.07 -30.43 -11.07
C PHE A 83 32.83 -30.90 -10.32
N ARG A 84 32.25 -30.06 -9.46
CA ARG A 84 31.01 -30.41 -8.75
C ARG A 84 29.82 -30.65 -9.70
N ARG A 85 29.78 -29.96 -10.85
CA ARG A 85 28.78 -30.22 -11.90
C ARG A 85 28.99 -31.59 -12.55
N VAL A 86 30.23 -31.90 -12.91
CA VAL A 86 30.61 -33.21 -13.49
C VAL A 86 30.25 -34.36 -12.54
N LEU A 87 30.47 -34.16 -11.23
CA LEU A 87 30.13 -35.15 -10.19
C LEU A 87 28.65 -35.17 -9.78
N GLY A 88 27.79 -34.36 -10.40
CA GLY A 88 26.38 -34.29 -10.02
C GLY A 88 26.10 -33.73 -8.61
N LEU A 89 27.09 -33.09 -7.96
CA LEU A 89 27.02 -32.56 -6.59
C LEU A 89 26.34 -31.18 -6.49
N GLN A 90 25.57 -30.81 -7.51
CA GLN A 90 24.74 -29.61 -7.46
C GLN A 90 23.49 -29.93 -6.63
N LYS A 91 23.00 -28.97 -5.85
CA LYS A 91 21.66 -29.08 -5.26
C LYS A 91 20.68 -29.24 -6.43
N LYS A 92 20.14 -30.45 -6.61
CA LYS A 92 18.92 -30.65 -7.38
C LYS A 92 17.85 -29.83 -6.68
N TYR A 93 17.41 -28.76 -7.31
CA TYR A 93 16.10 -28.22 -6.97
C TYR A 93 15.10 -29.25 -7.52
N ASP A 94 14.54 -30.08 -6.65
CA ASP A 94 13.61 -31.18 -6.98
C ASP A 94 12.22 -30.71 -7.44
N TYR A 95 12.17 -29.60 -8.17
CA TYR A 95 11.01 -29.24 -8.97
C TYR A 95 11.49 -29.10 -10.40
N THR A 96 11.00 -29.95 -11.30
CA THR A 96 11.17 -29.68 -12.73
C THR A 96 10.68 -28.25 -12.97
N LEU A 97 11.47 -27.45 -13.69
CA LEU A 97 11.15 -26.04 -13.91
C LEU A 97 9.75 -25.84 -14.51
N SER A 98 9.12 -26.86 -15.12
CA SER A 98 7.72 -26.81 -15.55
C SER A 98 6.74 -26.94 -14.37
N THR A 99 6.84 -27.97 -13.53
CA THR A 99 5.90 -28.18 -12.41
C THR A 99 5.89 -27.03 -11.41
N LEU A 100 7.06 -26.44 -11.12
CA LEU A 100 7.11 -25.24 -10.27
C LEU A 100 6.48 -24.02 -10.95
N ARG A 101 6.60 -23.90 -12.27
CA ARG A 101 5.99 -22.78 -13.02
C ARG A 101 4.48 -22.92 -13.06
N ASP A 102 3.99 -24.13 -13.27
CA ASP A 102 2.56 -24.44 -13.30
C ASP A 102 1.96 -24.16 -11.92
N TRP A 103 2.61 -24.64 -10.87
CA TRP A 103 2.23 -24.34 -9.48
C TRP A 103 2.25 -22.83 -9.17
N MET A 104 3.27 -22.09 -9.63
CA MET A 104 3.35 -20.64 -9.43
C MET A 104 2.22 -19.89 -10.13
N LEU A 105 1.77 -20.37 -11.29
CA LEU A 105 0.66 -19.77 -12.03
C LEU A 105 -0.67 -20.05 -11.33
N GLU A 106 -0.88 -21.27 -10.84
CA GLU A 106 -2.06 -21.65 -10.05
C GLU A 106 -2.16 -20.84 -8.74
N HIS A 107 -1.03 -20.58 -8.08
CA HIS A 107 -0.96 -19.90 -6.79
C HIS A 107 -0.55 -18.42 -6.90
N GLN A 108 -0.67 -17.82 -8.08
CA GLN A 108 -0.19 -16.47 -8.35
C GLN A 108 -0.80 -15.43 -7.40
N ASP A 109 -2.10 -15.55 -7.11
CA ASP A 109 -2.81 -14.61 -6.23
C ASP A 109 -2.33 -14.73 -4.79
N GLU A 110 -2.09 -15.95 -4.31
CA GLU A 110 -1.56 -16.19 -2.97
C GLU A 110 -0.15 -15.60 -2.83
N LEU A 111 0.73 -15.86 -3.82
CA LEU A 111 2.11 -15.39 -3.84
C LEU A 111 2.22 -13.86 -3.86
N PHE A 112 1.30 -13.17 -4.55
CA PHE A 112 1.33 -11.70 -4.62
C PHE A 112 0.68 -11.00 -3.42
N ASN A 113 -0.30 -11.64 -2.78
CA ASN A 113 -1.18 -10.99 -1.80
C ASN A 113 -0.97 -11.43 -0.34
N GLN A 114 -0.48 -12.65 -0.09
CA GLN A 114 -0.24 -13.15 1.27
C GLN A 114 1.06 -12.61 1.88
N SER A 115 1.15 -12.66 3.20
CA SER A 115 2.36 -12.28 3.94
C SER A 115 3.42 -13.37 3.85
N PHE A 116 4.70 -13.01 3.99
CA PHE A 116 5.79 -14.00 4.00
C PHE A 116 5.63 -15.03 5.11
N GLN A 117 5.14 -14.62 6.28
CA GLN A 117 4.94 -15.53 7.41
C GLN A 117 3.90 -16.60 7.07
N MET A 118 2.79 -16.22 6.43
CA MET A 118 1.76 -17.17 6.00
C MET A 118 2.22 -18.10 4.89
N LEU A 119 2.97 -17.58 3.92
CA LEU A 119 3.54 -18.41 2.86
C LEU A 119 4.59 -19.38 3.41
N ASN A 120 5.30 -18.98 4.47
CA ASN A 120 6.20 -19.86 5.19
C ASN A 120 5.45 -20.92 6.02
N GLU A 121 4.36 -20.56 6.69
CA GLU A 121 3.54 -21.50 7.46
C GLU A 121 2.78 -22.50 6.56
N LYS A 122 2.26 -22.05 5.42
CA LYS A 122 1.44 -22.87 4.49
C LYS A 122 2.29 -23.71 3.54
N TYR A 123 3.40 -23.17 3.06
CA TYR A 123 4.19 -23.79 1.98
C TYR A 123 5.69 -23.94 2.32
N GLY A 124 6.13 -23.52 3.51
CA GLY A 124 7.55 -23.54 3.87
C GLY A 124 8.40 -22.54 3.08
N LEU A 125 7.78 -21.58 2.38
CA LEU A 125 8.48 -20.67 1.47
C LEU A 125 9.23 -19.58 2.22
N THR A 126 10.51 -19.44 1.90
CA THR A 126 11.33 -18.34 2.41
C THR A 126 11.01 -17.03 1.69
N GLN A 127 11.31 -15.91 2.35
CA GLN A 127 11.18 -14.57 1.76
C GLN A 127 11.92 -14.43 0.42
N THR A 128 13.06 -15.09 0.29
CA THR A 128 13.87 -15.07 -0.95
C THR A 128 13.21 -15.83 -2.10
N GLU A 129 12.58 -16.97 -1.81
CA GLU A 129 11.86 -17.77 -2.81
C GLU A 129 10.62 -17.05 -3.30
N VAL A 130 9.79 -16.55 -2.39
CA VAL A 130 8.60 -15.76 -2.73
C VAL A 130 8.98 -14.54 -3.60
N THR A 131 10.11 -13.89 -3.31
CA THR A 131 10.60 -12.76 -4.14
C THR A 131 11.04 -13.18 -5.53
N LYS A 132 11.73 -14.32 -5.66
CA LYS A 132 12.08 -14.88 -6.97
C LYS A 132 10.82 -15.24 -7.77
N TYR A 133 9.83 -15.85 -7.13
CA TYR A 133 8.58 -16.29 -7.76
C TYR A 133 7.74 -15.11 -8.25
N CYS A 134 7.53 -14.09 -7.40
CA CYS A 134 6.85 -12.87 -7.82
C CYS A 134 7.58 -12.16 -8.97
N THR A 135 8.91 -12.19 -9.00
CA THR A 135 9.70 -11.59 -10.09
C THR A 135 9.50 -12.35 -11.40
N PHE A 136 9.45 -13.68 -11.34
CA PHE A 136 9.14 -14.53 -12.48
C PHE A 136 7.72 -14.27 -13.01
N LEU A 137 6.71 -14.25 -12.14
CA LEU A 137 5.31 -13.99 -12.51
C LEU A 137 5.12 -12.61 -13.17
N ARG A 138 5.83 -11.56 -12.69
CA ARG A 138 5.82 -10.24 -13.33
C ARG A 138 6.37 -10.28 -14.76
N LYS A 139 7.46 -11.03 -14.99
CA LYS A 139 8.04 -11.20 -16.34
C LYS A 139 7.09 -11.92 -17.29
N LYS A 140 6.13 -12.69 -16.76
CA LYS A 140 5.07 -13.37 -17.51
C LYS A 140 3.82 -12.52 -17.74
N GLY A 141 3.83 -11.25 -17.33
CA GLY A 141 2.71 -10.34 -17.55
C GLY A 141 1.63 -10.41 -16.46
N VAL A 142 1.80 -11.20 -15.40
CA VAL A 142 0.87 -11.23 -14.27
C VAL A 142 0.98 -9.90 -13.53
N GLN A 143 -0.08 -9.12 -13.61
CA GLN A 143 -0.15 -7.83 -12.92
C GLN A 143 -0.48 -8.02 -11.45
N ARG A 144 0.20 -7.22 -10.63
CA ARG A 144 -0.02 -7.21 -9.20
C ARG A 144 -1.31 -6.45 -8.90
N SER A 145 -2.34 -7.11 -8.39
CA SER A 145 -3.61 -6.44 -8.04
C SER A 145 -3.45 -5.40 -6.93
N ASN A 146 -2.44 -5.53 -6.05
CA ASN A 146 -2.22 -4.61 -4.93
C ASN A 146 -0.73 -4.32 -4.63
N LYS A 147 -0.39 -3.05 -4.37
CA LYS A 147 1.00 -2.59 -4.10
C LYS A 147 1.63 -3.13 -2.79
N LEU A 148 0.85 -3.64 -1.83
CA LEU A 148 1.35 -3.97 -0.50
C LEU A 148 1.61 -5.47 -0.32
N ARG A 149 2.86 -5.85 -0.01
CA ARG A 149 3.12 -7.10 0.72
C ARG A 149 2.68 -6.82 2.15
N LYS A 150 1.49 -7.31 2.50
CA LYS A 150 0.84 -7.02 3.77
C LYS A 150 1.75 -7.48 4.91
N ASN A 151 2.19 -6.52 5.72
CA ASN A 151 2.77 -6.78 7.03
C ASN A 151 1.77 -7.62 7.85
N LYS A 152 2.21 -8.37 8.87
CA LYS A 152 1.32 -9.22 9.73
C LYS A 152 0.06 -8.48 10.20
N ILE A 153 0.23 -7.19 10.52
CA ILE A 153 -0.82 -6.23 10.90
C ILE A 153 -1.87 -6.01 9.78
N GLY A 154 -1.45 -5.95 8.52
CA GLY A 154 -2.33 -5.76 7.36
C GLY A 154 -3.17 -6.98 6.98
N TYR A 155 -2.74 -8.19 7.39
CA TYR A 155 -3.54 -9.41 7.27
C TYR A 155 -4.54 -9.53 8.43
N ALA A 156 -4.10 -9.34 9.67
CA ALA A 156 -4.98 -9.31 10.84
C ALA A 156 -6.13 -8.29 10.65
N ASN A 157 -5.81 -7.09 10.15
CA ASN A 157 -6.81 -6.08 9.83
C ASN A 157 -7.79 -6.54 8.74
N ARG A 158 -7.34 -7.27 7.71
CA ARG A 158 -8.25 -7.79 6.67
C ARG A 158 -9.15 -8.88 7.23
N ARG A 159 -8.63 -9.77 8.08
CA ARG A 159 -9.42 -10.82 8.71
C ARG A 159 -10.48 -10.25 9.66
N ILE A 160 -10.16 -9.20 10.40
CA ILE A 160 -11.13 -8.47 11.22
C ILE A 160 -12.23 -7.86 10.34
N VAL A 161 -11.87 -7.28 9.19
CA VAL A 161 -12.86 -6.72 8.25
C VAL A 161 -13.74 -7.82 7.67
N GLU A 162 -13.17 -8.94 7.24
CA GLU A 162 -13.92 -10.06 6.67
C GLU A 162 -14.88 -10.67 7.69
N ASN A 163 -14.40 -10.92 8.91
CA ASN A 163 -15.21 -11.49 9.98
C ASN A 163 -16.37 -10.57 10.43
N ASN A 164 -16.23 -9.26 10.25
CA ASN A 164 -17.24 -8.28 10.67
C ASN A 164 -17.93 -7.62 9.46
N LYS A 165 -17.87 -8.20 8.27
CA LYS A 165 -18.29 -7.53 7.03
C LYS A 165 -19.76 -7.10 7.05
N GLU A 166 -20.64 -7.98 7.50
CA GLU A 166 -22.08 -7.69 7.62
C GLU A 166 -22.36 -6.65 8.71
N ALA A 167 -21.73 -6.77 9.87
CA ALA A 167 -21.87 -5.80 10.97
C ALA A 167 -21.35 -4.41 10.59
N LEU A 168 -20.27 -4.34 9.80
CA LEU A 168 -19.72 -3.09 9.29
C LEU A 168 -20.67 -2.39 8.32
N ALA A 169 -21.40 -3.16 7.51
CA ALA A 169 -22.36 -2.61 6.55
C ALA A 169 -23.63 -2.05 7.22
N GLN A 170 -23.96 -2.54 8.41
CA GLN A 170 -25.13 -2.11 9.20
C GLN A 170 -24.84 -0.92 10.13
N CYS A 171 -23.60 -0.45 10.21
CA CYS A 171 -23.24 0.67 11.07
C CYS A 171 -23.93 1.96 10.62
N GLU A 172 -24.54 2.68 11.56
CA GLU A 172 -25.23 3.95 11.28
C GLU A 172 -24.28 5.15 11.42
N ASN A 173 -23.13 4.95 12.08
CA ASN A 173 -22.15 6.01 12.30
C ASN A 173 -20.70 5.53 12.24
N ILE A 174 -19.78 6.47 12.04
CA ILE A 174 -18.33 6.17 11.96
C ILE A 174 -17.78 5.66 13.30
N PHE A 175 -18.38 6.00 14.44
CA PHE A 175 -17.88 5.58 15.75
C PHE A 175 -18.08 4.08 15.99
N GLU A 176 -19.20 3.52 15.55
CA GLU A 176 -19.46 2.07 15.53
C GLU A 176 -18.44 1.34 14.66
N VAL A 177 -18.16 1.88 13.47
CA VAL A 177 -17.11 1.33 12.58
C VAL A 177 -15.74 1.36 13.28
N GLN A 178 -15.44 2.41 14.05
CA GLN A 178 -14.18 2.51 14.78
C GLN A 178 -14.06 1.51 15.92
N SER A 179 -15.17 1.24 16.64
CA SER A 179 -15.18 0.27 17.73
C SER A 179 -14.99 -1.15 17.19
N LEU A 180 -15.71 -1.52 16.13
CA LEU A 180 -15.63 -2.83 15.48
C LEU A 180 -14.23 -3.11 14.90
N LEU A 181 -13.60 -2.10 14.30
CA LEU A 181 -12.27 -2.25 13.71
C LEU A 181 -11.13 -2.04 14.72
N ASN A 182 -11.44 -1.66 15.96
CA ASN A 182 -10.47 -1.18 16.95
C ASN A 182 -9.51 -0.12 16.37
N LYS A 183 -10.05 0.83 15.59
CA LYS A 183 -9.28 1.86 14.88
C LYS A 183 -9.51 3.24 15.48
N LYS A 184 -8.44 3.84 16.01
CA LYS A 184 -8.46 5.24 16.49
C LYS A 184 -8.66 6.28 15.37
N ASN A 185 -8.33 5.94 14.12
CA ASN A 185 -8.38 6.89 13.00
C ASN A 185 -9.70 6.82 12.22
N HIS A 186 -10.51 7.90 12.29
CA HIS A 186 -11.79 8.03 11.62
C HIS A 186 -11.70 7.92 10.08
N ARG A 187 -10.62 8.42 9.46
CA ARG A 187 -10.45 8.34 7.98
C ARG A 187 -10.23 6.91 7.54
N ALA A 188 -9.42 6.17 8.30
CA ALA A 188 -9.14 4.77 8.01
C ALA A 188 -10.37 3.88 8.23
N ALA A 189 -11.16 4.15 9.26
CA ALA A 189 -12.44 3.48 9.50
C ALA A 189 -13.43 3.75 8.34
N ARG A 190 -13.60 5.03 7.96
CA ARG A 190 -14.46 5.41 6.83
C ARG A 190 -14.05 4.76 5.51
N TYR A 191 -12.75 4.71 5.21
CA TYR A 191 -12.25 4.04 4.01
C TYR A 191 -12.65 2.57 3.98
N VAL A 192 -12.49 1.85 5.10
CA VAL A 192 -12.84 0.43 5.21
C VAL A 192 -14.35 0.23 5.06
N HIS A 193 -15.16 1.02 5.77
CA HIS A 193 -16.62 0.96 5.65
C HIS A 193 -17.09 1.17 4.21
N ASN A 194 -16.58 2.20 3.53
CA ASN A 194 -16.96 2.47 2.14
C ASN A 194 -16.60 1.30 1.22
N GLN A 195 -15.45 0.66 1.41
CA GLN A 195 -15.09 -0.53 0.63
C GLN A 195 -16.07 -1.69 0.87
N VAL A 196 -16.40 -1.96 2.13
CA VAL A 196 -17.37 -3.03 2.48
C VAL A 196 -18.74 -2.76 1.86
N CYS A 197 -19.25 -1.52 1.97
CA CYS A 197 -20.53 -1.15 1.36
C CYS A 197 -20.52 -1.27 -0.17
N ILE A 198 -19.45 -0.85 -0.84
CA ILE A 198 -19.29 -0.99 -2.30
C ILE A 198 -19.27 -2.48 -2.69
N GLU A 199 -18.54 -3.31 -1.95
CA GLU A 199 -18.47 -4.75 -2.21
C GLU A 199 -19.83 -5.45 -2.02
N LEU A 200 -20.66 -4.98 -1.09
CA LEU A 200 -21.99 -5.55 -0.82
C LEU A 200 -23.11 -4.88 -1.64
N GLY A 201 -22.83 -3.82 -2.39
CA GLY A 201 -23.84 -3.07 -3.14
C GLY A 201 -24.80 -2.27 -2.25
N ILE A 202 -24.39 -1.89 -1.05
CA ILE A 202 -25.20 -1.16 -0.06
C ILE A 202 -24.79 0.33 -0.05
N PRO A 203 -25.72 1.27 0.19
CA PRO A 203 -25.38 2.69 0.31
C PRO A 203 -24.33 2.96 1.39
N THR A 204 -23.36 3.82 1.11
CA THR A 204 -22.39 4.23 2.11
C THR A 204 -22.99 5.24 3.09
N LEU A 205 -22.34 5.46 4.24
CA LEU A 205 -22.72 6.52 5.18
C LEU A 205 -22.79 7.91 4.53
N ASN A 206 -21.96 8.17 3.51
CA ASN A 206 -22.03 9.46 2.82
C ASN A 206 -23.24 9.53 1.88
N ASP A 207 -23.64 8.41 1.29
CA ASP A 207 -24.84 8.33 0.43
C ASP A 207 -26.10 8.52 1.27
N LEU A 208 -26.19 7.84 2.42
CA LEU A 208 -27.27 8.05 3.40
C LEU A 208 -27.32 9.50 3.87
N ARG A 209 -26.17 10.12 4.14
CA ARG A 209 -26.10 11.54 4.51
C ARG A 209 -26.59 12.45 3.39
N LEU A 210 -26.23 12.17 2.14
CA LEU A 210 -26.70 12.93 0.98
C LEU A 210 -28.19 12.76 0.77
N GLN A 211 -28.70 11.54 0.92
CA GLN A 211 -30.13 11.24 0.86
C GLN A 211 -30.91 12.05 1.89
N HIS A 212 -30.50 12.03 3.16
CA HIS A 212 -31.15 12.84 4.21
C HIS A 212 -31.07 14.35 3.94
N LEU A 213 -29.99 14.84 3.34
CA LEU A 213 -29.88 16.25 2.94
C LEU A 213 -30.87 16.59 1.82
N ASN A 214 -31.06 15.69 0.86
CA ASN A 214 -32.02 15.84 -0.23
C ASN A 214 -33.46 15.78 0.28
N GLU A 215 -33.80 14.78 1.10
CA GLU A 215 -35.11 14.66 1.76
C GLU A 215 -35.44 15.93 2.55
N LYS A 216 -34.47 16.46 3.31
CA LYS A 216 -34.64 17.70 4.05
C LYS A 216 -34.83 18.92 3.14
N LYS A 217 -34.23 18.91 1.95
CA LYS A 217 -34.40 19.99 0.96
C LYS A 217 -35.78 19.91 0.31
N GLU A 218 -36.20 18.72 -0.11
CA GLU A 218 -37.52 18.45 -0.69
C GLU A 218 -38.63 18.84 0.28
N TRP A 219 -38.54 18.39 1.53
CA TRP A 219 -39.49 18.76 2.58
C TRP A 219 -39.63 20.27 2.74
N ARG A 220 -38.53 21.04 2.65
CA ARG A 220 -38.58 22.51 2.74
C ARG A 220 -39.29 23.13 1.54
N LEU A 221 -39.13 22.56 0.35
CA LEU A 221 -39.75 23.05 -0.87
C LEU A 221 -41.25 22.75 -0.90
N GLU A 222 -41.64 21.56 -0.46
CA GLU A 222 -43.05 21.17 -0.31
C GLU A 222 -43.79 22.10 0.66
N HIS A 223 -43.19 22.39 1.80
CA HIS A 223 -43.81 23.20 2.86
C HIS A 223 -43.49 24.69 2.74
N LYS A 224 -42.99 25.15 1.58
CA LYS A 224 -42.47 26.52 1.40
C LYS A 224 -43.50 27.61 1.72
N GLU A 225 -44.76 27.41 1.32
CA GLU A 225 -45.84 28.39 1.49
C GLU A 225 -46.14 28.62 2.97
N ILE A 226 -46.24 27.52 3.73
CA ILE A 226 -46.47 27.56 5.18
C ILE A 226 -45.26 28.17 5.89
N ILE A 227 -44.04 27.75 5.53
CA ILE A 227 -42.81 28.22 6.16
C ILE A 227 -42.56 29.70 5.88
N LEU A 228 -42.90 30.23 4.70
CA LEU A 228 -42.69 31.64 4.35
C LEU A 228 -43.86 32.55 4.75
N ASN A 229 -45.00 31.99 5.17
CA ASN A 229 -46.16 32.76 5.58
C ASN A 229 -45.82 33.71 6.75
N LYS A 230 -46.17 35.00 6.59
CA LYS A 230 -45.95 36.07 7.57
C LYS A 230 -47.07 36.18 8.61
N GLN A 231 -48.23 35.60 8.34
CA GLN A 231 -49.41 35.67 9.20
C GLN A 231 -49.27 34.73 10.40
N TYR A 232 -48.58 33.59 10.24
CA TYR A 232 -48.31 32.64 11.31
C TYR A 232 -46.97 32.93 12.00
N SER A 233 -46.98 32.86 13.33
CA SER A 233 -45.77 32.87 14.14
C SER A 233 -44.94 31.59 13.91
N ILE A 234 -43.63 31.67 14.16
CA ILE A 234 -42.74 30.51 14.11
C ILE A 234 -43.21 29.38 15.05
N LYS A 235 -43.86 29.71 16.16
CA LYS A 235 -44.35 28.72 17.13
C LYS A 235 -45.54 27.94 16.55
N GLU A 236 -46.48 28.63 15.91
CA GLU A 236 -47.66 28.01 15.27
C GLU A 236 -47.24 27.13 14.10
N ILE A 237 -46.30 27.59 13.27
CA ILE A 237 -45.75 26.79 12.15
C ILE A 237 -45.02 25.55 12.67
N ALA A 238 -44.28 25.67 13.77
CA ALA A 238 -43.58 24.55 14.39
C ALA A 238 -44.56 23.47 14.90
N ILE A 239 -45.69 23.89 15.48
CA ILE A 239 -46.77 22.97 15.89
C ILE A 239 -47.42 22.34 14.66
N GLN A 240 -47.79 23.13 13.66
CA GLN A 240 -48.47 22.67 12.44
C GLN A 240 -47.65 21.64 11.66
N LEU A 241 -46.32 21.81 11.60
CA LEU A 241 -45.42 20.94 10.85
C LEU A 241 -44.76 19.86 11.71
N ASN A 242 -45.11 19.75 12.99
CA ASN A 242 -44.49 18.85 13.97
C ASN A 242 -42.95 18.93 13.96
N LYS A 243 -42.41 20.15 14.04
CA LYS A 243 -40.98 20.44 14.05
C LYS A 243 -40.60 21.36 15.20
N THR A 244 -39.32 21.41 15.52
CA THR A 244 -38.83 22.38 16.50
C THR A 244 -38.78 23.80 15.91
N LYS A 245 -38.92 24.81 16.77
CA LYS A 245 -38.79 26.23 16.36
C LYS A 245 -37.48 26.51 15.64
N ARG A 246 -36.39 25.86 16.07
CA ARG A 246 -35.05 26.00 15.47
C ARG A 246 -35.00 25.44 14.04
N GLU A 247 -35.63 24.30 13.80
CA GLU A 247 -35.73 23.71 12.47
C GLU A 247 -36.53 24.60 11.51
N ILE A 248 -37.66 25.16 11.97
CA ILE A 248 -38.47 26.10 11.18
C ILE A 248 -37.68 27.37 10.85
N LEU A 249 -36.96 27.95 11.82
CA LEU A 249 -36.09 29.11 11.57
C LEU A 249 -35.01 28.82 10.53
N THR A 250 -34.37 27.64 10.63
CA THR A 250 -33.34 27.22 9.69
C THR A 250 -33.90 27.00 8.30
N ALA A 251 -35.07 26.35 8.20
CA ALA A 251 -35.79 26.15 6.95
C ALA A 251 -36.20 27.48 6.30
N ARG A 252 -36.77 28.40 7.08
CA ARG A 252 -37.16 29.75 6.63
C ARG A 252 -35.96 30.56 6.15
N SER A 253 -34.82 30.48 6.83
CA SER A 253 -33.59 31.14 6.40
C SER A 253 -33.09 30.57 5.07
N TYR A 254 -33.06 29.25 4.92
CA TYR A 254 -32.64 28.58 3.70
C TYR A 254 -33.55 28.94 2.51
N LEU A 255 -34.87 28.92 2.70
CA LEU A 255 -35.82 29.29 1.65
C LEU A 255 -35.70 30.77 1.25
N LYS A 256 -35.50 31.68 2.21
CA LYS A 256 -35.24 33.09 1.92
C LYS A 256 -33.98 33.29 1.08
N GLU A 257 -32.92 32.57 1.40
CA GLU A 257 -31.67 32.60 0.61
C GLU A 257 -31.89 32.03 -0.80
N LEU A 258 -32.62 30.92 -0.92
CA LEU A 258 -32.92 30.29 -2.20
C LEU A 258 -33.75 31.19 -3.13
N PHE A 259 -34.74 31.91 -2.58
CA PHE A 259 -35.62 32.82 -3.33
C PHE A 259 -35.10 34.28 -3.37
N GLY A 260 -33.83 34.51 -3.05
CA GLY A 260 -33.19 35.82 -3.22
C GLY A 260 -33.74 36.92 -2.31
N VAL A 261 -34.41 36.58 -1.21
CA VAL A 261 -34.80 37.56 -0.20
C VAL A 261 -33.50 38.03 0.46
N LYS A 262 -33.02 39.22 0.06
CA LYS A 262 -31.77 39.83 0.52
C LYS A 262 -31.60 39.55 2.02
N LYS A 263 -30.50 38.86 2.38
CA LYS A 263 -30.08 38.75 3.78
C LYS A 263 -30.08 40.18 4.34
N ARG A 264 -30.65 40.38 5.54
CA ARG A 264 -30.47 41.65 6.24
C ARG A 264 -28.97 41.93 6.23
N VAL A 265 -28.55 43.02 5.58
CA VAL A 265 -27.15 43.44 5.57
C VAL A 265 -26.70 43.39 7.03
N PRO A 266 -25.60 42.67 7.35
CA PRO A 266 -25.11 42.63 8.71
C PRO A 266 -25.05 44.06 9.23
N ILE A 267 -25.61 44.32 10.42
CA ILE A 267 -25.75 45.69 10.95
C ILE A 267 -24.40 46.41 10.93
N LEU A 268 -23.30 45.66 11.09
CA LEU A 268 -21.92 46.14 10.98
C LEU A 268 -21.54 46.67 9.59
N ASN A 269 -21.95 46.01 8.51
CA ASN A 269 -21.67 46.47 7.15
C ASN A 269 -22.46 47.76 6.86
N TRP A 270 -23.72 47.79 7.30
CA TRP A 270 -24.54 49.00 7.19
C TRP A 270 -23.94 50.16 7.99
N VAL A 271 -23.42 49.90 9.19
CA VAL A 271 -22.74 50.91 10.04
C VAL A 271 -21.46 51.43 9.37
N LYS A 272 -20.69 50.59 8.69
CA LYS A 272 -19.50 51.01 7.93
C LYS A 272 -19.87 51.86 6.72
N GLU A 273 -20.88 51.45 5.95
CA GLU A 273 -21.35 52.18 4.76
C GLU A 273 -21.88 53.58 5.11
N HIS A 274 -22.47 53.75 6.30
CA HIS A 274 -23.08 55.01 6.74
C HIS A 274 -22.30 55.66 7.90
N GLN A 275 -21.00 55.39 8.02
CA GLN A 275 -20.16 55.87 9.13
C GLN A 275 -20.15 57.39 9.26
N GLN A 276 -20.07 58.11 8.13
CA GLN A 276 -20.06 59.57 8.11
C GLN A 276 -21.37 60.13 8.69
N ASP A 277 -22.51 59.66 8.21
CA ASP A 277 -23.84 60.07 8.71
C ASP A 277 -24.02 59.73 10.19
N LEU A 278 -23.52 58.56 10.63
CA LEU A 278 -23.58 58.15 12.04
C LEU A 278 -22.74 59.03 12.97
N ASN A 279 -21.68 59.66 12.47
CA ASN A 279 -20.82 60.58 13.22
C ASN A 279 -21.30 62.03 13.20
N THR A 280 -21.95 62.47 12.12
CA THR A 280 -22.30 63.89 11.91
C THR A 280 -23.73 64.25 12.30
N LEU A 281 -24.70 63.39 12.02
CA LEU A 281 -26.12 63.71 12.21
C LEU A 281 -26.56 63.54 13.67
N SER A 282 -27.60 64.24 14.11
CA SER A 282 -28.24 63.97 15.40
C SER A 282 -29.06 62.66 15.36
N ILE A 283 -29.42 62.11 16.52
CA ILE A 283 -30.21 60.87 16.59
C ILE A 283 -31.58 61.05 15.91
N LYS A 284 -32.18 62.25 16.02
CA LYS A 284 -33.48 62.56 15.40
C LYS A 284 -33.36 62.55 13.87
N GLU A 285 -32.35 63.23 13.33
CA GLU A 285 -32.09 63.27 11.89
C GLU A 285 -31.74 61.89 11.32
N LEU A 286 -31.05 61.03 12.08
CA LEU A 286 -30.81 59.64 11.68
C LEU A 286 -32.09 58.80 11.64
N CYS A 287 -33.00 59.02 12.60
CA CYS A 287 -34.29 58.33 12.62
C CYS A 287 -35.14 58.72 11.42
N GLU A 288 -35.13 60.00 11.05
CA GLU A 288 -35.85 60.53 9.90
C GLU A 288 -35.23 60.08 8.57
N LYS A 289 -33.91 60.23 8.40
CA LYS A 289 -33.20 59.89 7.16
C LYS A 289 -33.25 58.40 6.81
N PHE A 290 -33.16 57.53 7.81
CA PHE A 290 -33.08 56.08 7.60
C PHE A 290 -34.32 55.30 8.05
N ASN A 291 -35.39 55.99 8.42
CA ASN A 291 -36.63 55.42 8.97
C ASN A 291 -36.34 54.42 10.11
N LEU A 292 -35.53 54.85 11.08
CA LEU A 292 -35.10 54.07 12.23
C LEU A 292 -35.86 54.47 13.49
N THR A 293 -36.05 53.52 14.41
CA THR A 293 -36.45 53.86 15.77
C THR A 293 -35.27 54.45 16.54
N MET A 294 -35.54 55.31 17.52
CA MET A 294 -34.50 55.93 18.35
C MET A 294 -33.51 54.91 18.95
N GLY A 295 -34.03 53.81 19.52
CA GLY A 295 -33.19 52.76 20.08
C GLY A 295 -32.28 52.09 19.04
N ALA A 296 -32.77 51.95 17.80
CA ALA A 296 -32.02 51.36 16.71
C ALA A 296 -30.94 52.31 16.16
N ALA A 297 -31.17 53.63 16.18
CA ALA A 297 -30.16 54.63 15.84
C ALA A 297 -29.04 54.70 16.90
N ILE A 298 -29.41 54.72 18.18
CA ILE A 298 -28.46 54.71 19.31
C ILE A 298 -27.57 53.47 19.28
N TYR A 299 -28.18 52.29 19.09
CA TYR A 299 -27.44 51.03 19.04
C TYR A 299 -26.41 50.99 17.92
N ARG A 300 -26.75 51.49 16.73
CA ARG A 300 -25.83 51.54 15.57
C ARG A 300 -24.66 52.51 15.79
N ARG A 301 -24.90 53.66 16.43
CA ARG A 301 -23.83 54.59 16.83
C ARG A 301 -22.91 53.99 17.90
N LYS A 302 -23.48 53.24 18.86
CA LYS A 302 -22.68 52.51 19.86
C LYS A 302 -21.78 51.46 19.21
N LEU A 303 -22.31 50.71 18.22
CA LEU A 303 -21.52 49.74 17.45
C LEU A 303 -20.41 50.38 16.63
N LEU A 304 -20.59 51.60 16.11
CA LEU A 304 -19.52 52.32 15.43
C LEU A 304 -18.35 52.60 16.37
N LYS A 305 -18.64 53.20 17.54
CA LYS A 305 -17.62 53.53 18.55
C LYS A 305 -16.85 52.33 19.09
N GLN A 306 -17.49 51.17 19.17
CA GLN A 306 -16.86 49.92 19.62
C GLN A 306 -15.96 49.25 18.57
N ASN A 307 -16.08 49.62 17.29
CA ASN A 307 -15.24 49.10 16.21
C ASN A 307 -14.08 50.04 15.84
N GLU A 308 -14.06 51.27 16.39
CA GLU A 308 -12.98 52.25 16.22
C GLU A 308 -11.90 52.14 17.33
N THR A 309 -12.13 51.33 18.37
CA THR A 309 -11.19 50.95 19.45
C THR A 309 -10.58 49.58 19.22
#